data_AF-A0A3N1GFN7-F1
#
_entry.id   AF-A0A3N1GFN7-F1
#
_cell.length_a   1.000
_cell.length_b   1.000
_cell.length_c   1.000
_cell.angle_alpha   90.00
_cell.angle_beta   90.00
_cell.angle_gamma   90.00
#
_symmetry.space_group_name_H-M   'P 1'
#
loop_
_entity.id
_entity.type
_entity.pdbx_description
1 polymer ?
#
loop_
_entity_poly.entity_id
_entity_poly.type
_entity_poly.pdbx_seq_one_letter_code
_entity_poly.pdbx_strand_id
1 'polypeptide(L)'
;MSPAADAATLTARRSTRFVAWVRAWRAGLVPFDELADEISGDEEHLVADAPGTWTDVPLGQALPAFTKLHPDDIRLVLPVPGDPRGLPGPGDLTGAALVAGEAVMTPGFGVVPEVRRHTSGSGVTFETVLWRFFPVTEYRQVFQMGSAEAEAELTQALTEATSRLTRLDVAQWRPELAGALQALRRPESTATLPPGFDPRSRRLFARASILDQVLALAEHNAPGGAVNGYEAQQRDAALRPLTTACRQALVAACNSPLHA
;
A
#
# COMPACT_ATOMS: atom_id res chain seq x y z
N MET A 1 -9.69 -1.96 -22.51
CA MET A 1 -9.40 -2.78 -21.32
C MET A 1 -10.63 -2.82 -20.44
N SER A 2 -10.86 -3.91 -19.70
CA SER A 2 -12.01 -4.02 -18.78
C SER A 2 -11.75 -3.14 -17.54
N PRO A 3 -12.75 -2.46 -16.94
CA PRO A 3 -12.57 -1.66 -15.72
C PRO A 3 -11.98 -2.45 -14.54
N ALA A 4 -12.11 -3.78 -14.54
CA ALA A 4 -11.46 -4.66 -13.56
C ALA A 4 -9.93 -4.76 -13.72
N ALA A 5 -9.40 -4.55 -14.93
CA ALA A 5 -7.96 -4.54 -15.20
C ALA A 5 -7.33 -3.18 -14.80
N ASP A 6 -8.08 -2.07 -15.00
CA ASP A 6 -7.72 -0.75 -14.45
C ASP A 6 -7.77 -0.75 -12.91
N ALA A 7 -8.73 -1.46 -12.30
CA ALA A 7 -8.81 -1.60 -10.85
C ALA A 7 -7.66 -2.45 -10.26
N ALA A 8 -7.16 -3.43 -10.99
CA ALA A 8 -6.02 -4.26 -10.58
C ALA A 8 -4.69 -3.49 -10.58
N THR A 9 -4.54 -2.51 -11.48
CA THR A 9 -3.40 -1.56 -11.52
C THR A 9 -3.54 -0.45 -10.48
N LEU A 10 -4.76 -0.10 -10.06
CA LEU A 10 -5.03 0.94 -9.05
C LEU A 10 -4.71 0.56 -7.59
N THR A 11 -4.49 -0.72 -7.24
CA THR A 11 -4.63 -1.16 -5.84
C THR A 11 -3.41 -1.85 -5.21
N ALA A 12 -2.31 -2.03 -5.92
CA ALA A 12 -1.06 -2.38 -5.26
C ALA A 12 -0.53 -1.10 -4.59
N ARG A 13 -0.58 -1.03 -3.25
CA ARG A 13 0.06 0.05 -2.48
C ARG A 13 1.54 0.12 -2.87
N ARG A 14 1.92 1.02 -3.77
CA ARG A 14 3.26 1.04 -4.39
C ARG A 14 4.33 1.24 -3.34
N SER A 15 4.00 1.98 -2.27
CA SER A 15 4.90 2.21 -1.13
C SER A 15 5.23 0.92 -0.38
N THR A 16 4.37 -0.11 -0.39
CA THR A 16 4.69 -1.41 0.23
C THR A 16 5.87 -2.07 -0.46
N ARG A 17 5.84 -2.12 -1.80
CA ARG A 17 6.90 -2.69 -2.64
C ARG A 17 8.17 -1.85 -2.51
N PHE A 18 8.05 -0.53 -2.66
CA PHE A 18 9.16 0.40 -2.50
C PHE A 18 9.90 0.18 -1.17
N VAL A 19 9.18 0.24 -0.04
CA VAL A 19 9.80 0.09 1.29
C VAL A 19 10.45 -1.27 1.42
N ALA A 20 9.75 -2.35 1.08
CA ALA A 20 10.26 -3.69 1.29
C ALA A 20 11.57 -3.93 0.54
N TRP A 21 11.65 -3.52 -0.72
CA TRP A 21 12.82 -3.69 -1.58
C TRP A 21 13.98 -2.77 -1.20
N VAL A 22 13.73 -1.48 -0.93
CA VAL A 22 14.79 -0.58 -0.47
C VAL A 22 15.36 -1.04 0.87
N ARG A 23 14.53 -1.52 1.80
CA ARG A 23 15.01 -2.08 3.07
C ARG A 23 15.88 -3.33 2.87
N ALA A 24 15.47 -4.26 2.00
CA ALA A 24 16.25 -5.45 1.71
C ALA A 24 17.61 -5.11 1.08
N TRP A 25 17.65 -4.13 0.17
CA TRP A 25 18.91 -3.64 -0.40
C TRP A 25 19.79 -2.98 0.67
N ARG A 26 19.21 -2.16 1.54
CA ARG A 26 19.95 -1.53 2.65
C ARG A 26 20.48 -2.54 3.66
N ALA A 27 19.84 -3.71 3.77
CA ALA A 27 20.32 -4.84 4.56
C ALA A 27 21.34 -5.73 3.84
N GLY A 28 21.67 -5.44 2.56
CA GLY A 28 22.61 -6.22 1.76
C GLY A 28 22.06 -7.55 1.25
N LEU A 29 20.73 -7.72 1.24
CA LEU A 29 20.06 -8.97 0.88
C LEU A 29 19.70 -9.07 -0.61
N VAL A 30 19.69 -7.94 -1.31
CA VAL A 30 19.43 -7.84 -2.76
C VAL A 30 20.41 -6.84 -3.38
N PRO A 31 20.83 -7.04 -4.65
CA PRO A 31 21.74 -6.13 -5.35
C PRO A 31 21.05 -4.80 -5.69
N PHE A 32 21.84 -3.75 -5.87
CA PHE A 32 21.34 -2.42 -6.27
C PHE A 32 20.80 -2.42 -7.71
N ASP A 33 21.45 -3.15 -8.62
CA ASP A 33 21.19 -3.09 -10.06
C ASP A 33 19.77 -3.56 -10.44
N GLU A 34 19.17 -4.44 -9.65
CA GLU A 34 17.82 -4.97 -9.86
C GLU A 34 16.74 -4.15 -9.13
N LEU A 35 17.15 -3.22 -8.24
CA LEU A 35 16.25 -2.59 -7.28
C LEU A 35 15.17 -1.72 -7.93
N ALA A 36 15.53 -0.97 -8.98
CA ALA A 36 14.58 -0.11 -9.68
C ALA A 36 13.51 -0.93 -10.41
N ASP A 37 13.91 -2.00 -11.09
CA ASP A 37 13.01 -2.91 -11.80
C ASP A 37 12.10 -3.64 -10.80
N GLU A 38 12.67 -4.07 -9.68
CA GLU A 38 11.93 -4.72 -8.60
C GLU A 38 11.02 -3.80 -7.81
N ILE A 39 11.13 -2.48 -7.94
CA ILE A 39 10.13 -1.55 -7.38
C ILE A 39 9.08 -1.18 -8.43
N SER A 40 9.50 -1.03 -9.69
CA SER A 40 8.65 -0.53 -10.77
C SER A 40 7.75 -1.61 -11.36
N GLY A 41 8.19 -2.87 -11.37
CA GLY A 41 7.48 -3.93 -12.06
C GLY A 41 7.24 -3.55 -13.53
N ASP A 42 5.98 -3.53 -13.95
CA ASP A 42 5.57 -3.17 -15.31
C ASP A 42 5.20 -1.68 -15.47
N GLU A 43 5.40 -0.85 -14.44
CA GLU A 43 5.03 0.56 -14.42
C GLU A 43 6.23 1.48 -14.70
N GLU A 44 5.98 2.63 -15.33
CA GLU A 44 7.01 3.67 -15.48
C GLU A 44 7.13 4.47 -14.18
N HIS A 45 8.34 4.51 -13.59
CA HIS A 45 8.60 5.21 -12.34
C HIS A 45 9.61 6.36 -12.50
N LEU A 46 9.16 7.56 -12.16
CA LEU A 46 9.97 8.78 -12.10
C LEU A 46 10.04 9.31 -10.68
N VAL A 47 10.99 10.20 -10.40
CA VAL A 47 11.18 10.82 -9.10
C VAL A 47 11.32 12.33 -9.27
N ALA A 48 10.51 13.09 -8.52
CA ALA A 48 10.58 14.54 -8.44
C ALA A 48 11.22 14.99 -7.13
N ASP A 49 11.84 16.17 -7.17
CA ASP A 49 12.38 16.89 -6.00
C ASP A 49 13.44 16.10 -5.22
N ALA A 50 14.09 15.11 -5.86
CA ALA A 50 15.15 14.33 -5.24
C ALA A 50 16.36 15.21 -4.89
N PRO A 51 17.06 14.94 -3.77
CA PRO A 51 18.23 15.72 -3.40
C PRO A 51 19.29 15.77 -4.51
N GLY A 52 19.62 16.98 -4.96
CA GLY A 52 20.64 17.21 -5.98
C GLY A 52 20.16 17.07 -7.43
N THR A 53 18.86 16.86 -7.67
CA THR A 53 18.27 16.87 -9.02
C THR A 53 17.54 18.19 -9.29
N TRP A 54 17.38 18.51 -10.58
CA TRP A 54 16.80 19.77 -11.05
C TRP A 54 15.59 19.51 -11.97
N THR A 55 15.36 18.24 -12.31
CA THR A 55 14.27 17.72 -13.14
C THR A 55 13.81 16.40 -12.55
N ASP A 56 12.67 15.91 -13.03
CA ASP A 56 12.25 14.53 -12.78
C ASP A 56 13.34 13.57 -13.34
N VAL A 57 13.68 12.54 -12.57
CA VAL A 57 14.69 11.54 -12.93
C VAL A 57 14.12 10.12 -12.86
N PRO A 58 14.67 9.14 -13.58
CA PRO A 58 14.30 7.74 -13.41
C PRO A 58 14.52 7.27 -11.97
N LEU A 59 13.66 6.38 -11.47
CA LEU A 59 13.71 5.87 -10.09
C LEU A 59 15.12 5.42 -9.67
N GLY A 60 15.82 4.67 -10.53
CA GLY A 60 17.18 4.18 -10.28
C GLY A 60 18.18 5.27 -9.90
N GLN A 61 18.03 6.49 -10.42
CA GLN A 61 18.94 7.61 -10.13
C GLN A 61 18.69 8.27 -8.77
N ALA A 62 17.49 8.11 -8.19
CA ALA A 62 17.16 8.69 -6.89
C ALA A 62 17.36 7.72 -5.72
N LEU A 63 17.36 6.40 -5.96
CA LEU A 63 17.60 5.38 -4.94
C LEU A 63 18.91 5.58 -4.13
N PRO A 64 20.00 6.16 -4.67
CA PRO A 64 21.18 6.52 -3.89
C PRO A 64 20.91 7.45 -2.69
N ALA A 65 19.80 8.21 -2.67
CA ALA A 65 19.40 9.05 -1.54
C ALA A 65 19.20 8.24 -0.24
N PHE A 66 18.92 6.93 -0.33
CA PHE A 66 18.70 6.05 0.80
C PHE A 66 19.98 5.37 1.33
N THR A 67 21.13 5.52 0.66
CA THR A 67 22.39 4.80 0.97
C THR A 67 22.90 4.95 2.40
N LYS A 68 22.62 6.08 3.06
CA LYS A 68 23.08 6.36 4.43
C LYS A 68 22.09 5.94 5.52
N LEU A 69 20.91 5.46 5.13
CA LEU A 69 19.85 5.09 6.06
C LEU A 69 20.01 3.66 6.56
N HIS A 70 19.65 3.43 7.82
CA HIS A 70 19.46 2.09 8.35
C HIS A 70 18.17 1.47 7.76
N PRO A 71 18.09 0.16 7.47
CA PRO A 71 16.86 -0.46 6.97
C PRO A 71 15.62 -0.18 7.83
N ASP A 72 15.78 -0.11 9.16
CA ASP A 72 14.66 0.16 10.07
C ASP A 72 14.26 1.64 10.13
N ASP A 73 15.03 2.54 9.54
CA ASP A 73 14.66 3.95 9.41
C ASP A 73 13.75 4.22 8.22
N ILE A 74 13.65 3.26 7.29
CA ILE A 74 12.82 3.35 6.09
C ILE A 74 11.49 2.67 6.40
N ARG A 75 10.43 3.45 6.56
CA ARG A 75 9.15 2.96 7.08
C ARG A 75 8.03 3.18 6.08
N LEU A 76 7.18 2.17 5.95
CA LEU A 76 5.88 2.31 5.31
C LEU A 76 4.94 3.06 6.24
N VAL A 77 4.24 4.05 5.69
CA VAL A 77 3.11 4.71 6.31
C VAL A 77 1.94 4.68 5.33
N LEU A 78 0.78 4.22 5.81
CA LEU A 78 -0.46 4.22 5.04
C LEU A 78 -1.45 5.10 5.82
N PRO A 79 -1.45 6.42 5.61
CA PRO A 79 -2.32 7.33 6.35
C PRO A 79 -3.72 7.36 5.74
N VAL A 80 -4.72 7.71 6.54
CA VAL A 80 -6.07 8.05 6.09
C VAL A 80 -6.59 9.26 6.86
N PRO A 81 -7.59 10.00 6.34
CA PRO A 81 -8.25 11.04 7.13
C PRO A 81 -8.74 10.51 8.48
N GLY A 82 -8.29 11.14 9.58
CA GLY A 82 -8.59 10.73 10.96
C GLY A 82 -7.59 9.76 11.58
N ASP A 83 -6.68 9.16 10.80
CA ASP A 83 -5.57 8.34 11.30
C ASP A 83 -4.26 8.63 10.53
N PRO A 84 -3.58 9.74 10.86
CA PRO A 84 -2.32 10.15 10.23
C PRO A 84 -1.08 9.53 10.92
N ARG A 85 -1.25 8.47 11.72
CA ARG A 85 -0.15 7.88 12.49
C ARG A 85 1.03 7.53 11.59
N GLY A 86 2.23 7.94 12.00
CA GLY A 86 3.47 7.73 11.25
C GLY A 86 3.88 8.90 10.35
N LEU A 87 3.03 9.91 10.17
CA LEU A 87 3.40 11.17 9.51
C LEU A 87 3.95 12.19 10.53
N PRO A 88 4.79 13.14 10.09
CA PRO A 88 5.14 14.30 10.90
C PRO A 88 3.92 15.22 11.10
N GLY A 89 4.13 16.37 11.74
CA GLY A 89 3.09 17.40 11.91
C GLY A 89 2.47 17.88 10.59
N PRO A 90 1.48 18.78 10.65
CA PRO A 90 0.85 19.35 9.45
C PRO A 90 1.88 19.98 8.50
N GLY A 91 1.69 19.79 7.20
CA GLY A 91 2.58 20.33 6.16
C GLY A 91 2.40 19.61 4.83
N ASP A 92 3.18 20.00 3.83
CA ASP A 92 3.04 19.53 2.44
C ASP A 92 3.18 18.01 2.32
N LEU A 93 4.16 17.42 3.02
CA LEU A 93 4.33 15.96 3.07
C LEU A 93 3.08 15.26 3.63
N THR A 94 2.57 15.73 4.77
CA THR A 94 1.41 15.13 5.43
C THR A 94 0.17 15.25 4.56
N GLY A 95 -0.03 16.41 3.92
CA GLY A 95 -1.11 16.62 2.96
C GLY A 95 -1.01 15.69 1.75
N ALA A 96 0.16 15.63 1.12
CA ALA A 96 0.40 14.75 -0.03
C ALA A 96 0.21 13.27 0.31
N ALA A 97 0.76 12.83 1.45
CA ALA A 97 0.63 11.46 1.92
C ALA A 97 -0.84 11.08 2.23
N LEU A 98 -1.62 12.00 2.80
CA LEU A 98 -3.06 11.78 3.04
C LEU A 98 -3.87 11.68 1.74
N VAL A 99 -3.50 12.45 0.72
CA VAL A 99 -4.13 12.38 -0.61
C VAL A 99 -3.78 11.07 -1.31
N ALA A 100 -2.51 10.67 -1.30
CA ALA A 100 -2.06 9.41 -1.88
C ALA A 100 -2.53 8.19 -1.07
N GLY A 101 -2.77 8.36 0.23
CA GLY A 101 -3.06 7.26 1.16
C GLY A 101 -1.86 6.36 1.44
N GLU A 102 -0.66 6.77 1.03
CA GLU A 102 0.60 6.05 1.25
C GLU A 102 1.81 6.98 1.21
N ALA A 103 2.86 6.61 1.96
CA ALA A 103 4.14 7.28 1.98
C ALA A 103 5.27 6.34 2.45
N VAL A 104 6.47 6.64 1.98
CA VAL A 104 7.74 6.15 2.51
C VAL A 104 8.28 7.22 3.46
N MET A 105 8.55 6.86 4.71
CA MET A 105 9.07 7.78 5.72
C MET A 105 10.49 7.43 6.10
N THR A 106 11.33 8.46 6.21
CA THR A 106 12.70 8.39 6.74
C THR A 106 12.95 9.55 7.72
N PRO A 107 14.06 9.54 8.47
CA PRO A 107 14.39 10.63 9.40
C PRO A 107 14.56 12.01 8.74
N GLY A 108 15.06 12.07 7.49
CA GLY A 108 15.40 13.32 6.81
C GLY A 108 14.45 13.71 5.68
N PHE A 109 13.67 12.77 5.16
CA PHE A 109 12.72 13.02 4.07
C PHE A 109 11.59 11.99 4.03
N GLY A 110 10.46 12.37 3.44
CA GLY A 110 9.40 11.46 3.03
C GLY A 110 9.34 11.36 1.51
N VAL A 111 8.83 10.25 0.99
CA VAL A 111 8.57 10.06 -0.44
C VAL A 111 7.12 9.61 -0.62
N VAL A 112 6.38 10.31 -1.47
CA VAL A 112 4.95 10.05 -1.72
C VAL A 112 4.75 9.75 -3.21
N PRO A 113 4.05 8.66 -3.57
CA PRO A 113 3.74 8.38 -4.97
C PRO A 113 2.54 9.21 -5.45
N GLU A 114 2.63 9.70 -6.68
CA GLU A 114 1.60 10.41 -7.43
C GLU A 114 1.40 9.71 -8.77
N VAL A 115 0.21 9.18 -9.04
CA VAL A 115 -0.10 8.56 -10.34
C VAL A 115 -0.49 9.64 -11.34
N ARG A 116 0.26 9.72 -12.43
CA ARG A 116 -0.03 10.62 -13.55
C ARG A 116 -0.54 9.81 -14.72
N ARG A 117 -1.71 10.21 -15.23
CA ARG A 117 -2.28 9.64 -16.46
C ARG A 117 -1.87 10.47 -17.66
N HIS A 118 -1.40 9.77 -18.67
CA HIS A 118 -0.94 10.34 -19.93
C HIS A 118 -1.76 9.74 -21.06
N THR A 119 -2.07 10.54 -22.09
CA THR A 119 -2.68 10.04 -23.33
C THR A 119 -1.76 10.40 -24.48
N SER A 120 -1.27 9.38 -25.18
CA SER A 120 -0.41 9.56 -26.35
C SER A 120 -1.16 10.25 -27.50
N GLY A 121 -0.41 10.77 -28.48
CA GLY A 121 -1.01 11.30 -29.71
C GLY A 121 -1.83 10.29 -30.51
N SER A 122 -1.66 8.98 -30.26
CA SER A 122 -2.46 7.90 -30.84
C SER A 122 -3.69 7.52 -30.00
N GLY A 123 -3.96 8.22 -28.89
CA GLY A 123 -5.09 7.96 -28.00
C GLY A 123 -4.87 6.83 -26.99
N VAL A 124 -3.66 6.27 -26.90
CA VAL A 124 -3.32 5.25 -25.90
C VAL A 124 -3.08 5.92 -24.55
N THR A 125 -3.81 5.48 -23.53
CA THR A 125 -3.62 5.99 -22.17
C THR A 125 -2.65 5.09 -21.41
N PHE A 126 -1.72 5.69 -20.69
CA PHE A 126 -0.75 5.02 -19.82
C PHE A 126 -0.55 5.80 -18.53
N GLU A 127 -0.01 5.14 -17.51
CA GLU A 127 0.23 5.71 -16.19
C GLU A 127 1.73 5.75 -15.88
N THR A 128 2.16 6.84 -15.26
CA THR A 128 3.52 7.01 -14.73
C THR A 128 3.41 7.30 -13.24
N VAL A 129 4.21 6.61 -12.44
CA VAL A 129 4.28 6.83 -10.99
C VAL A 129 5.39 7.83 -10.71
N LEU A 130 5.02 9.02 -10.25
CA LEU A 130 5.97 10.02 -9.80
C LEU A 130 6.14 9.95 -8.28
N TRP A 131 7.35 9.62 -7.83
CA TRP A 131 7.72 9.65 -6.42
C TRP A 131 8.24 11.05 -6.06
N ARG A 132 7.50 11.79 -5.25
CA ARG A 132 7.91 13.14 -4.82
C ARG A 132 8.61 13.09 -3.48
N PHE A 133 9.80 13.67 -3.40
CA PHE A 133 10.54 13.84 -2.16
C PHE A 133 10.07 15.07 -1.40
N PHE A 134 9.95 14.95 -0.08
CA PHE A 134 9.66 16.05 0.82
C PHE A 134 10.66 16.07 1.96
N PRO A 135 11.27 17.21 2.30
CA PRO A 135 12.15 17.31 3.45
C PRO A 135 11.38 17.07 4.75
N VAL A 136 12.04 16.43 5.73
CA VAL A 136 11.48 16.21 7.06
C VAL A 136 12.44 16.76 8.11
N THR A 137 11.96 17.71 8.91
CA THR A 137 12.79 18.40 9.92
C THR A 137 12.71 17.76 11.29
N GLU A 138 11.55 17.21 11.67
CA GLU A 138 11.31 16.62 12.99
C GLU A 138 10.50 15.32 12.87
N TYR A 139 11.16 14.22 12.47
CA TYR A 139 10.55 12.90 12.50
C TYR A 139 10.85 12.19 13.81
N ARG A 140 9.80 11.79 14.53
CA ARG A 140 9.91 10.84 15.64
C ARG A 140 9.23 9.54 15.24
N GLN A 141 9.98 8.45 15.32
CA GLN A 141 9.41 7.12 15.15
C GLN A 141 8.31 6.90 16.19
N VAL A 142 7.11 6.59 15.71
CA VAL A 142 5.96 6.25 16.55
C VAL A 142 5.96 4.75 16.75
N PHE A 143 5.57 4.29 17.95
CA PHE A 143 5.34 2.87 18.20
C PHE A 143 4.37 2.30 17.15
N GLN A 144 4.74 1.18 16.56
CA GLN A 144 3.91 0.47 15.60
C GLN A 144 3.60 -0.93 16.12
N MET A 145 2.41 -1.39 15.74
CA MET A 145 1.93 -2.73 16.00
C MET A 145 2.89 -3.78 15.43
N GLY A 146 3.20 -4.80 16.22
CA GLY A 146 4.01 -5.93 15.75
C GLY A 146 3.20 -6.89 14.86
N SER A 147 3.88 -7.67 14.01
CA SER A 147 3.21 -8.60 13.08
C SER A 147 2.26 -9.59 13.78
N ALA A 148 2.57 -10.05 14.99
CA ALA A 148 1.70 -10.99 15.71
C ALA A 148 0.39 -10.34 16.20
N GLU A 149 0.48 -9.10 16.70
CA GLU A 149 -0.69 -8.32 17.13
C GLU A 149 -1.56 -7.96 15.93
N ALA A 150 -0.93 -7.50 14.83
CA ALA A 150 -1.63 -7.17 13.60
C ALA A 150 -2.32 -8.38 12.95
N GLU A 151 -1.71 -9.58 13.03
CA GLU A 151 -2.32 -10.82 12.55
C GLU A 151 -3.58 -11.20 13.36
N ALA A 152 -3.53 -10.99 14.68
CA ALA A 152 -4.68 -11.21 15.57
C ALA A 152 -5.80 -10.21 15.27
N GLU A 153 -5.50 -8.92 15.19
CA GLU A 153 -6.49 -7.88 14.86
C GLU A 153 -7.11 -8.09 13.48
N LEU A 154 -6.31 -8.41 12.45
CA LEU A 154 -6.82 -8.71 11.11
C LEU A 154 -7.78 -9.90 11.11
N THR A 155 -7.45 -10.94 11.87
CA THR A 155 -8.30 -12.13 11.97
C THR A 155 -9.61 -11.81 12.68
N GLN A 156 -9.56 -11.08 13.80
CA GLN A 156 -10.76 -10.66 14.52
C GLN A 156 -11.65 -9.76 13.64
N ALA A 157 -11.09 -8.74 13.01
CA ALA A 157 -11.83 -7.80 12.16
C ALA A 157 -12.50 -8.52 10.98
N LEU A 158 -11.84 -9.52 10.39
CA LEU A 158 -12.42 -10.32 9.30
C LEU A 158 -13.62 -11.14 9.78
N THR A 159 -13.50 -11.81 10.93
CA THR A 159 -14.61 -12.57 11.53
C THR A 159 -15.79 -11.66 11.87
N GLU A 160 -15.54 -10.50 12.47
CA GLU A 160 -16.59 -9.53 12.79
C GLU A 160 -17.27 -8.96 11.55
N ALA A 161 -16.49 -8.54 10.54
CA ALA A 161 -17.03 -8.01 9.29
C ALA A 161 -17.91 -9.06 8.60
N THR A 162 -17.45 -10.31 8.51
CA THR A 162 -18.23 -11.42 7.95
C THR A 162 -19.54 -11.62 8.71
N SER A 163 -19.50 -11.67 10.06
CA SER A 163 -20.70 -11.83 10.88
C SER A 163 -21.70 -10.69 10.72
N ARG A 164 -21.23 -9.43 10.60
CA ARG A 164 -22.09 -8.26 10.36
C ARG A 164 -22.72 -8.31 8.97
N LEU A 165 -21.94 -8.62 7.94
CA LEU A 165 -22.42 -8.74 6.56
C LEU A 165 -23.43 -9.88 6.40
N THR A 166 -23.23 -11.03 7.05
CA THR A 166 -24.21 -12.13 7.06
C THR A 166 -25.51 -11.72 7.75
N ARG A 167 -25.44 -10.99 8.87
CA ARG A 167 -26.63 -10.49 9.60
C ARG A 167 -27.42 -9.44 8.83
N LEU A 168 -26.76 -8.66 8.00
CA LEU A 168 -27.41 -7.68 7.12
C LEU A 168 -28.20 -8.35 5.97
N ASP A 169 -28.24 -9.69 5.92
CA ASP A 169 -28.91 -10.51 4.91
C ASP A 169 -28.74 -9.93 3.51
N VAL A 170 -27.46 -9.74 3.13
CA VAL A 170 -27.05 -9.35 1.77
C VAL A 170 -27.30 -10.56 0.85
N ALA A 171 -28.55 -11.01 0.76
CA ALA A 171 -29.02 -12.17 0.01
C ALA A 171 -28.94 -11.96 -1.52
N GLN A 172 -28.43 -10.82 -1.96
CA GLN A 172 -27.93 -10.60 -3.32
C GLN A 172 -26.40 -10.54 -3.33
N TRP A 173 -25.75 -11.50 -2.65
CA TRP A 173 -24.31 -11.62 -2.59
C TRP A 173 -23.77 -11.83 -4.01
N ARG A 174 -23.23 -10.74 -4.57
CA ARG A 174 -22.88 -10.70 -5.99
C ARG A 174 -21.63 -11.55 -6.28
N PRO A 175 -21.56 -12.17 -7.48
CA PRO A 175 -20.42 -12.97 -7.91
C PRO A 175 -19.06 -12.23 -7.90
N GLU A 176 -19.04 -10.89 -7.86
CA GLU A 176 -17.78 -10.13 -7.87
C GLU A 176 -16.97 -10.30 -6.57
N LEU A 177 -17.63 -10.40 -5.41
CA LEU A 177 -16.98 -10.72 -4.13
C LEU A 177 -16.55 -12.18 -4.04
N ALA A 178 -17.28 -13.09 -4.69
CA ALA A 178 -16.89 -14.50 -4.80
C ALA A 178 -15.61 -14.66 -5.65
N GLY A 179 -15.44 -13.84 -6.70
CA GLY A 179 -14.20 -13.75 -7.47
C GLY A 179 -13.01 -13.25 -6.64
N ALA A 180 -13.23 -12.23 -5.81
CA ALA A 180 -12.27 -11.74 -4.82
C ALA A 180 -11.89 -12.79 -3.76
N LEU A 181 -12.87 -13.54 -3.23
CA LEU A 181 -12.63 -14.67 -2.32
C LEU A 181 -11.94 -15.86 -3.02
N GLN A 182 -12.18 -16.08 -4.32
CA GLN A 182 -11.42 -17.02 -5.13
C GLN A 182 -9.98 -16.56 -5.34
N ALA A 183 -9.75 -15.26 -5.56
CA ALA A 183 -8.41 -14.68 -5.64
C ALA A 183 -7.65 -14.85 -4.31
N LEU A 184 -8.34 -14.66 -3.17
CA LEU A 184 -7.83 -14.99 -1.82
C LEU A 184 -7.45 -16.47 -1.64
N ARG A 185 -8.06 -17.37 -2.41
CA ARG A 185 -7.75 -18.82 -2.40
C ARG A 185 -6.67 -19.20 -3.42
N ARG A 186 -6.31 -18.32 -4.35
CA ARG A 186 -5.18 -18.58 -5.26
C ARG A 186 -3.88 -18.32 -4.49
N PRO A 187 -2.99 -19.32 -4.38
CA PRO A 187 -1.72 -19.18 -3.67
C PRO A 187 -0.71 -18.26 -4.38
N GLU A 188 -1.04 -17.77 -5.58
CA GLU A 188 -0.21 -16.88 -6.39
C GLU A 188 -0.53 -15.41 -6.10
N SER A 189 -0.22 -14.97 -4.87
CA SER A 189 -0.05 -13.53 -4.63
C SER A 189 1.23 -13.10 -5.35
N THR A 190 1.11 -12.28 -6.40
CA THR A 190 2.26 -11.66 -7.08
C THR A 190 3.02 -10.70 -6.16
N ALA A 191 2.37 -10.19 -5.12
CA ALA A 191 3.01 -9.37 -4.09
C ALA A 191 3.82 -10.28 -3.15
N THR A 192 5.12 -10.37 -3.40
CA THR A 192 6.08 -11.11 -2.57
C THR A 192 7.04 -10.13 -1.91
N LEU A 193 7.23 -10.26 -0.59
CA LEU A 193 8.29 -9.53 0.09
C LEU A 193 9.66 -10.07 -0.36
N PRO A 194 10.69 -9.22 -0.53
CA PRO A 194 12.05 -9.66 -0.83
C PRO A 194 12.64 -10.48 0.33
N PRO A 195 13.85 -11.06 0.20
CA PRO A 195 14.55 -11.76 1.29
C PRO A 195 14.65 -10.93 2.59
N GLY A 196 14.82 -11.61 3.73
CA GLY A 196 15.02 -10.97 5.04
C GLY A 196 13.78 -10.87 5.93
N PHE A 197 12.57 -10.90 5.37
CA PHE A 197 11.35 -10.94 6.17
C PHE A 197 11.10 -12.33 6.75
N ASP A 198 10.69 -12.38 8.02
CA ASP A 198 10.36 -13.63 8.70
C ASP A 198 9.08 -14.28 8.12
N PRO A 199 8.89 -15.61 8.27
CA PRO A 199 7.74 -16.30 7.69
C PRO A 199 6.37 -15.78 8.14
N ARG A 200 6.24 -15.24 9.36
CA ARG A 200 4.99 -14.67 9.85
C ARG A 200 4.68 -13.37 9.10
N SER A 201 5.64 -12.47 8.99
CA SER A 201 5.46 -11.20 8.28
C SER A 201 5.14 -11.42 6.81
N ARG A 202 5.74 -12.42 6.15
CA ARG A 202 5.40 -12.82 4.78
C ARG A 202 3.95 -13.27 4.62
N ARG A 203 3.49 -14.17 5.50
CA ARG A 203 2.09 -14.64 5.48
C ARG A 203 1.10 -13.53 5.77
N LEU A 204 1.42 -12.67 6.74
CA LEU A 204 0.60 -11.51 7.07
C LEU A 204 0.49 -10.55 5.88
N PHE A 205 1.61 -10.22 5.24
CA PHE A 205 1.65 -9.37 4.05
C PHE A 205 0.82 -9.94 2.91
N ALA A 206 1.01 -11.22 2.57
CA ALA A 206 0.25 -11.86 1.50
C ALA A 206 -1.26 -11.81 1.78
N ARG A 207 -1.69 -12.16 2.99
CA ARG A 207 -3.10 -12.13 3.38
C ARG A 207 -3.68 -10.72 3.36
N ALA A 208 -2.96 -9.74 3.93
CA ALA A 208 -3.40 -8.36 4.01
C ALA A 208 -3.44 -7.69 2.62
N SER A 209 -2.47 -7.98 1.74
CA SER A 209 -2.41 -7.44 0.37
C SER A 209 -3.62 -7.87 -0.44
N ILE A 210 -3.99 -9.14 -0.37
CA ILE A 210 -5.16 -9.61 -1.11
C ILE A 210 -6.43 -9.00 -0.52
N LEU A 211 -6.56 -8.91 0.81
CA LEU A 211 -7.73 -8.26 1.43
C LEU A 211 -7.83 -6.77 1.05
N ASP A 212 -6.72 -6.02 1.03
CA ASP A 212 -6.68 -4.61 0.60
C ASP A 212 -7.16 -4.48 -0.86
N GLN A 213 -6.70 -5.36 -1.76
CA GLN A 213 -7.18 -5.42 -3.15
C GLN A 213 -8.68 -5.67 -3.25
N VAL A 214 -9.19 -6.64 -2.49
CA VAL A 214 -10.63 -6.96 -2.47
C VAL A 214 -11.45 -5.79 -1.94
N LEU A 215 -10.99 -5.14 -0.87
CA LEU A 215 -11.69 -4.02 -0.26
C LEU A 215 -11.73 -2.80 -1.17
N ALA A 216 -10.63 -2.45 -1.83
CA ALA A 216 -10.65 -1.31 -2.76
C ALA A 216 -11.52 -1.62 -3.99
N LEU A 217 -11.53 -2.86 -4.49
CA LEU A 217 -12.47 -3.26 -5.55
C LEU A 217 -13.92 -3.13 -5.09
N ALA A 218 -14.22 -3.46 -3.83
CA ALA A 218 -15.55 -3.33 -3.25
C ALA A 218 -15.98 -1.87 -3.03
N GLU A 219 -15.03 -0.95 -2.82
CA GLU A 219 -15.26 0.50 -2.77
C GLU A 219 -15.58 1.07 -4.16
N HIS A 220 -14.80 0.72 -5.19
CA HIS A 220 -15.00 1.22 -6.56
C HIS A 220 -16.30 0.74 -7.21
N ASN A 221 -16.80 -0.44 -6.83
CA ASN A 221 -18.04 -1.03 -7.38
C ASN A 221 -19.32 -0.63 -6.62
N ALA A 222 -19.26 0.34 -5.70
CA ALA A 222 -20.45 0.89 -5.06
C ALA A 222 -21.16 1.87 -6.03
N PRO A 223 -22.40 1.60 -6.49
CA PRO A 223 -23.47 0.93 -5.75
C PRO A 223 -24.08 -0.23 -6.54
N GLY A 224 -23.36 -1.35 -6.70
CA GLY A 224 -23.91 -2.49 -7.44
C GLY A 224 -25.13 -3.15 -6.77
N GLY A 225 -25.18 -3.28 -5.44
CA GLY A 225 -26.13 -4.19 -4.77
C GLY A 225 -27.00 -3.61 -3.67
N ALA A 226 -26.80 -2.35 -3.27
CA ALA A 226 -27.65 -1.73 -2.25
C ALA A 226 -28.93 -1.21 -2.91
N VAL A 227 -30.09 -1.71 -2.47
CA VAL A 227 -31.41 -1.28 -3.00
C VAL A 227 -31.68 0.17 -2.60
N ASN A 228 -31.00 0.68 -1.56
CA ASN A 228 -31.06 2.07 -1.10
C ASN A 228 -29.72 2.53 -0.46
N GLY A 229 -29.53 3.84 -0.26
CA GLY A 229 -28.31 4.41 0.33
C GLY A 229 -28.05 4.01 1.79
N TYR A 230 -29.07 3.53 2.51
CA TYR A 230 -28.93 3.08 3.90
C TYR A 230 -28.20 1.74 3.98
N GLU A 231 -28.52 0.79 3.09
CA GLU A 231 -27.80 -0.49 2.98
C GLU A 231 -26.33 -0.30 2.59
N ALA A 232 -26.04 0.65 1.69
CA ALA A 232 -24.67 1.00 1.34
C ALA A 232 -23.90 1.54 2.55
N GLN A 233 -24.51 2.44 3.32
CA GLN A 233 -23.90 3.00 4.53
C GLN A 233 -23.65 1.94 5.61
N GLN A 234 -24.57 1.00 5.81
CA GLN A 234 -24.41 -0.11 6.75
C GLN A 234 -23.30 -1.08 6.32
N ARG A 235 -23.20 -1.38 5.03
CA ARG A 235 -22.11 -2.20 4.47
C ARG A 235 -20.76 -1.53 4.69
N ASP A 236 -20.64 -0.24 4.39
CA ASP A 236 -19.39 0.50 4.57
C ASP A 236 -19.01 0.59 6.06
N ALA A 237 -19.99 0.77 6.95
CA ALA A 237 -19.78 0.73 8.40
C ALA A 237 -19.31 -0.65 8.90
N ALA A 238 -19.79 -1.74 8.27
CA ALA A 238 -19.36 -3.10 8.58
C ALA A 238 -17.94 -3.41 8.10
N LEU A 239 -17.51 -2.84 6.96
CA LEU A 239 -16.19 -3.08 6.36
C LEU A 239 -15.08 -2.16 6.91
N ARG A 240 -15.41 -0.96 7.41
CA ARG A 240 -14.42 0.01 7.89
C ARG A 240 -13.40 -0.53 8.92
N PRO A 241 -13.79 -1.35 9.93
CA PRO A 241 -12.82 -1.95 10.84
C PRO A 241 -11.85 -2.90 10.13
N LEU A 242 -12.34 -3.68 9.16
CA LEU A 242 -11.51 -4.58 8.36
C LEU A 242 -10.52 -3.82 7.48
N THR A 243 -10.94 -2.73 6.83
CA THR A 243 -10.04 -1.84 6.07
C THR A 243 -8.93 -1.27 6.95
N THR A 244 -9.27 -0.87 8.18
CA THR A 244 -8.30 -0.36 9.15
C THR A 244 -7.28 -1.44 9.55
N ALA A 245 -7.75 -2.64 9.88
CA ALA A 245 -6.89 -3.77 10.26
C ALA A 245 -6.00 -4.25 9.10
N CYS A 246 -6.51 -4.27 7.86
CA CYS A 246 -5.70 -4.62 6.67
C CYS A 246 -4.54 -3.65 6.48
N ARG A 247 -4.81 -2.35 6.59
CA ARG A 247 -3.80 -1.29 6.49
C ARG A 247 -2.73 -1.42 7.58
N GLN A 248 -3.14 -1.65 8.83
CA GLN A 248 -2.21 -1.88 9.94
C GLN A 248 -1.38 -3.16 9.73
N ALA A 249 -1.97 -4.23 9.19
CA ALA A 249 -1.27 -5.46 8.87
C ALA A 249 -0.20 -5.28 7.77
N LEU A 250 -0.51 -4.52 6.71
CA LEU A 250 0.47 -4.15 5.67
C LEU A 250 1.63 -3.36 6.28
N VAL A 251 1.33 -2.34 7.08
CA VAL A 251 2.35 -1.53 7.79
C VAL A 251 3.21 -2.42 8.69
N ALA A 252 2.61 -3.25 9.54
CA ALA A 252 3.31 -4.13 10.47
C ALA A 252 4.23 -5.12 9.73
N ALA A 253 3.74 -5.74 8.65
CA ALA A 253 4.51 -6.69 7.88
C ALA A 253 5.69 -6.03 7.14
N CYS A 254 5.47 -4.92 6.44
CA CYS A 254 6.50 -4.20 5.70
C CYS A 254 7.54 -3.52 6.60
N ASN A 255 7.18 -3.25 7.87
CA ASN A 255 8.04 -2.60 8.85
C ASN A 255 8.62 -3.57 9.90
N SER A 256 8.37 -4.87 9.76
CA SER A 256 8.97 -5.91 10.60
C SER A 256 10.49 -5.89 10.47
N PRO A 257 11.25 -6.18 11.55
CA PRO A 257 12.71 -6.31 11.48
C PRO A 257 13.14 -7.32 10.41
N LEU A 258 14.20 -6.98 9.68
CA LEU A 258 14.84 -7.90 8.74
C LEU A 258 15.80 -8.83 9.49
N HIS A 259 15.83 -10.09 9.06
CA HIS A 259 16.74 -11.12 9.55
C HIS A 259 17.67 -11.49 8.40
N ALA A 260 18.96 -11.16 8.54
CA ALA A 260 20.00 -11.51 7.58
C ALA A 260 20.49 -12.95 7.77
#